data_AF-A0A2H1HZ52-F1
#
_entry.id   AF-A0A2H1HZ52-F1
#
_cell.length_a   1.000
_cell.length_b   1.000
_cell.length_c   1.000
_cell.angle_alpha   90.00
_cell.angle_beta   90.00
_cell.angle_gamma   90.00
#
_symmetry.space_group_name_H-M   'P 1'
#
loop_
_entity.id
_entity.type
_entity.pdbx_description
1 polymer ?
#
loop_
_entity_poly.entity_id
_entity_poly.type
_entity_poly.pdbx_seq_one_letter_code
_entity_poly.pdbx_strand_id
1 'polypeptide(L)' 'MTGSLNASVAQWLIKSGLAPEKYTATQGTALGRAGVISISHEDDEVWVGGPTTVCFKGTAFA' A
#
# COMPACT_ATOMS: atom_id res chain seq x y z
N MET A 1 2.38 7.42 -3.22
CA MET A 1 1.90 6.20 -2.56
C MET A 1 2.41 6.21 -1.13
N THR A 2 1.54 6.07 -0.14
CA THR A 2 1.91 6.20 1.28
C THR A 2 1.63 4.89 2.01
N GLY A 3 2.62 3.99 2.04
CA GLY A 3 2.45 2.64 2.61
C GLY A 3 2.05 2.65 4.09
N SER A 4 2.70 3.48 4.91
CA SER A 4 2.41 3.59 6.35
C SER A 4 0.98 4.05 6.64
N LEU A 5 0.46 5.02 5.87
CA LEU A 5 -0.94 5.44 5.99
C LEU A 5 -1.89 4.29 5.69
N ASN A 6 -1.62 3.51 4.63
CA ASN A 6 -2.47 2.39 4.26
C ASN A 6 -2.44 1.28 5.32
N ALA A 7 -1.30 1.04 5.97
CA ALA A 7 -1.21 0.11 7.10
C ALA A 7 -2.13 0.53 8.26
N SER A 8 -2.07 1.80 8.67
CA SER A 8 -2.89 2.30 9.79
C SER A 8 -4.38 2.31 9.46
N VAL A 9 -4.75 2.72 8.24
CA VAL A 9 -6.15 2.73 7.79
C VAL A 9 -6.70 1.31 7.66
N ALA A 10 -5.90 0.36 7.16
CA ALA A 10 -6.28 -1.05 7.07
C ALA A 10 -6.62 -1.64 8.45
N GLN A 11 -5.80 -1.39 9.46
CA GLN A 11 -6.08 -1.83 10.84
C GLN A 11 -7.45 -1.34 11.32
N TRP A 12 -7.78 -0.07 11.06
CA TRP A 12 -9.08 0.50 11.46
C TRP A 12 -10.24 -0.08 10.64
N LEU A 13 -10.11 -0.14 9.31
CA LEU A 13 -11.16 -0.62 8.42
C LEU A 13 -11.52 -2.08 8.69
N ILE A 14 -10.51 -2.93 8.87
CA ILE A 14 -10.69 -4.37 9.13
C ILE A 14 -11.33 -4.58 10.50
N LYS A 15 -10.76 -3.98 11.56
CA LYS A 15 -11.33 -4.08 12.93
C LYS A 15 -12.76 -3.56 13.04
N SER A 16 -13.13 -2.59 12.19
CA SER A 16 -14.48 -2.02 12.15
C SER A 16 -15.44 -2.81 11.24
N GLY A 17 -15.00 -3.89 10.59
CA GLY A 17 -15.79 -4.68 9.64
C GLY A 17 -16.15 -3.94 8.35
N LEU A 18 -15.44 -2.86 8.03
CA LEU A 18 -15.70 -2.00 6.87
C LEU A 18 -14.91 -2.43 5.62
N ALA A 19 -13.86 -3.22 5.79
CA ALA A 19 -13.11 -3.84 4.71
C ALA A 19 -12.87 -5.33 5.02
N PRO A 20 -12.74 -6.18 4.00
CA PRO A 20 -12.35 -7.57 4.20
C PRO A 20 -10.88 -7.67 4.64
N GLU A 21 -10.49 -8.83 5.14
CA GLU A 21 -9.10 -9.15 5.56
C GLU A 21 -8.07 -9.01 4.42
N LYS A 22 -8.52 -9.09 3.17
CA LYS A 22 -7.67 -8.97 1.98
C LYS A 22 -8.33 -8.10 0.93
N TYR A 23 -7.66 -7.03 0.51
CA TYR A 23 -8.17 -6.12 -0.51
C TYR A 23 -7.05 -5.36 -1.22
N THR A 24 -7.43 -4.65 -2.27
CA THR A 24 -6.55 -3.70 -2.95
C THR A 24 -7.07 -2.28 -2.79
N ALA A 25 -6.13 -1.33 -2.73
CA ALA A 25 -6.42 0.10 -2.68
C ALA A 25 -5.66 0.84 -3.79
N THR A 26 -6.18 1.99 -4.21
CA THR A 26 -5.48 2.89 -5.14
C THR A 26 -5.27 4.25 -4.50
N GLN A 27 -4.15 4.90 -4.79
CA GLN A 27 -3.83 6.24 -4.28
C GLN A 27 -3.02 7.02 -5.32
N GLY A 28 -3.34 8.30 -5.42
CA GLY A 28 -2.71 9.23 -6.37
C GLY A 28 -3.55 9.50 -7.62
N THR A 29 -4.77 8.98 -7.70
CA THR A 29 -5.67 9.14 -8.86
C THR A 29 -5.94 10.60 -9.19
N ALA A 30 -6.12 11.45 -8.16
CA ALA A 30 -6.25 12.90 -8.32
C ALA A 30 -5.01 13.58 -8.97
N LEU A 31 -3.84 12.95 -8.88
CA LEU A 31 -2.60 13.39 -9.53
C LEU A 31 -2.33 12.65 -10.86
N GLY A 32 -3.31 11.91 -11.39
CA GLY A 32 -3.16 11.08 -12.58
C GLY A 32 -2.26 9.86 -12.35
N ARG A 33 -2.05 9.42 -11.10
CA ARG A 33 -1.24 8.23 -10.76
C ARG A 33 -2.15 7.11 -10.27
N ALA A 34 -2.00 5.92 -10.83
CA ALA A 34 -2.78 4.74 -10.46
C ALA A 34 -1.89 3.72 -9.73
N GLY A 35 -1.27 4.13 -8.62
CA GLY A 35 -0.59 3.13 -7.81
C GLY A 35 -1.60 2.14 -7.26
N VAL A 36 -1.21 0.88 -7.16
CA VAL A 36 -2.02 -0.20 -6.58
C VAL A 36 -1.30 -0.73 -5.35
N ILE A 37 -2.02 -0.85 -4.25
CA ILE A 37 -1.55 -1.39 -2.98
C ILE A 37 -2.34 -2.66 -2.68
N SER A 38 -1.65 -3.70 -2.24
CA SER A 38 -2.24 -4.92 -1.70
C SER A 38 -2.19 -4.88 -0.18
N ILE A 39 -3.32 -5.17 0.44
CA ILE A 39 -3.47 -5.33 1.89
C ILE A 39 -3.84 -6.79 2.17
N SER A 40 -3.18 -7.40 3.14
CA SER A 40 -3.67 -8.61 3.82
C SER A 40 -3.51 -8.45 5.33
N HIS A 41 -4.42 -9.05 6.09
CA HIS A 41 -4.31 -9.18 7.53
C HIS A 41 -4.19 -10.68 7.87
N GLU A 42 -3.06 -11.04 8.46
CA GLU A 42 -2.62 -12.42 8.72
C GLU A 42 -1.95 -12.41 10.09
N ASP A 43 -2.32 -13.36 10.97
CA ASP A 43 -1.73 -13.51 12.31
C ASP A 43 -1.70 -12.22 13.15
N ASP A 44 -2.81 -11.46 13.17
CA ASP A 44 -2.94 -10.13 13.81
C ASP A 44 -2.03 -9.02 13.25
N GLU A 45 -1.35 -9.27 12.13
CA GLU A 45 -0.50 -8.31 11.43
C GLU A 45 -1.10 -7.85 10.10
N VAL A 46 -0.98 -6.56 9.83
CA VAL A 46 -1.36 -5.98 8.53
C VAL A 46 -0.14 -5.90 7.63
N TRP A 47 -0.19 -6.63 6.53
CA TRP A 47 0.78 -6.61 5.46
C TRP A 47 0.39 -5.60 4.39
N VAL A 48 1.35 -4.76 4.00
CA VAL A 48 1.19 -3.78 2.93
C VAL A 48 2.22 -4.05 1.84
N GLY A 49 1.75 -4.36 0.64
CA GLY A 49 2.59 -4.68 -0.50
C GLY A 49 2.16 -3.98 -1.77
N GLY A 50 2.99 -4.07 -2.80
CA GLY A 50 2.66 -3.54 -4.12
C GLY A 50 3.79 -3.78 -5.12
N PRO A 51 3.49 -3.69 -6.42
CA PRO A 51 4.50 -3.81 -7.47
C PRO A 51 5.50 -2.65 -7.38
N THR A 52 6.76 -2.95 -7.72
CA THR A 52 7.83 -1.94 -7.82
C THR A 52 8.48 -2.03 -9.20
N THR A 53 8.93 -0.87 -9.70
CA THR A 53 9.64 -0.76 -10.98
C THR A 53 10.92 0.02 -10.74
N VAL A 54 12.05 -0.50 -11.22
CA VAL A 54 13.31 0.22 -11.22
C VAL A 54 13.26 1.30 -12.29
N CYS A 55 13.17 2.57 -11.89
CA CYS A 55 13.15 3.70 -12.83
C CYS A 55 14.55 4.13 -13.28
N PHE A 56 15.54 4.00 -12.39
CA PHE A 56 16.91 4.41 -12.63
C PHE A 56 17.88 3.36 -12.09
N LYS A 57 18.96 3.13 -12.83
CA LYS A 57 20.09 2.29 -12.41
C LYS A 57 21.36 3.02 -12.81
N GLY A 58 22.26 3.24 -11.86
CA GLY A 58 23.50 3.98 -12.11
C GLY A 58 24.32 4.17 -10.85
N THR A 59 25.35 5.01 -10.96
CA THR A 59 26.30 5.35 -9.89
C THR A 59 26.32 6.87 -9.69
N ALA A 60 26.36 7.30 -8.43
CA ALA A 60 26.53 8.71 -8.06
C ALA A 60 27.95 8.92 -7.54
N PHE A 61 28.65 9.91 -8.06
CA PHE A 61 29.97 10.34 -7.59
C PHE A 61 29.82 11.61 -6.76
N ALA A 62 30.64 11.75 -5.72
CA ALA A 62 30.71 12.93 -4.87
C ALA A 62 31.48 14.08 -5.55
#